data_AF-A0A1G9TSS9-F1
#
_entry.id   AF-A0A1G9TSS9-F1
#
_cell.length_a   1.000
_cell.length_b   1.000
_cell.length_c   1.000
_cell.angle_alpha   90.00
_cell.angle_beta   90.00
_cell.angle_gamma   90.00
#
_symmetry.space_group_name_H-M   'P 1'
#
loop_
_entity.id
_entity.type
_entity.pdbx_description
1 polymer ?
#
loop_
_entity_poly.entity_id
_entity_poly.type
_entity_poly.pdbx_seq_one_letter_code
_entity_poly.pdbx_strand_id
1 'polypeptide(L)'
;MEENLLEQLARWHEEDEYAKIVERIMDIPEPDRDYVLIGQLGRALNNLDRYSEALEQLLSIAEQGKQDPIWHYRVGYAYYYLKQYDQAVREFELADALEPGDEVVLQLLDWSRRAAGREAREQQRFAAAQASGGGHSGGGRFDPQEFADFWEDSDYALESYVSEPPTDELIASVEQELGYKLPAFYIEMMKQHNGGIPRDTCFPTEEGTSWAEDHVAITGIMGIGREKTYSLCGELGSQFMIEEWGYPDIGVVFGDCPSAGHDVIMLDYRACGRDGEPAVIHVDQEADYEITFLAKDFESFVRGLVNEEVFDTSEEDKEEDLRKVAHGAFSPLLAELCGNVTEIENIEGIIRTVCTAIVEEKGHFSLHADERSTLMYDVQFWLYTKAYPDTNRDEYMEVYSKMIAFGGEFGTGGYAPAFISDWLDERVRQGRIVERGGALAFTDEAKEELLYKLKNVAVPAAGSVAPFILVEQDHGGMSVILNVGTYLAELFDTRAEEGFEGNGYDWASLAAVYLEEQMPELAGTVHFDPEADMFCAYSGNREAILNFTAGFKKACEDESLIRDLFSRAELD
;
A
#
# COMPACT_ATOMS: atom_id res chain seq x y z
N MET A 1 -40.77 -13.66 -40.41
CA MET A 1 -41.27 -12.82 -39.29
C MET A 1 -40.35 -12.95 -38.09
N GLU A 2 -39.92 -14.16 -37.70
CA GLU A 2 -38.91 -14.38 -36.64
C GLU A 2 -37.54 -13.74 -36.92
N GLU A 3 -37.03 -13.84 -38.15
CA GLU A 3 -35.73 -13.25 -38.54
C GLU A 3 -35.71 -11.72 -38.31
N ASN A 4 -36.82 -11.04 -38.58
CA ASN A 4 -36.96 -9.59 -38.33
C ASN A 4 -37.06 -9.23 -36.84
N LEU A 5 -37.60 -10.14 -36.01
CA LEU A 5 -37.65 -9.94 -34.57
C LEU A 5 -36.24 -10.06 -33.96
N LEU A 6 -35.48 -11.10 -34.31
CA LEU A 6 -34.13 -11.28 -33.77
C LEU A 6 -33.18 -10.14 -34.16
N GLU A 7 -33.26 -9.65 -35.40
CA GLU A 7 -32.53 -8.44 -35.82
C GLU A 7 -32.91 -7.22 -34.98
N GLN A 8 -34.19 -7.05 -34.67
CA GLN A 8 -34.67 -5.95 -33.83
C GLN A 8 -34.15 -6.07 -32.39
N LEU A 9 -34.18 -7.28 -31.80
CA LEU A 9 -33.65 -7.52 -30.46
C LEU A 9 -32.14 -7.29 -30.40
N ALA A 10 -31.40 -7.67 -31.45
CA ALA A 10 -29.97 -7.42 -31.56
C ALA A 10 -29.66 -5.92 -31.59
N ARG A 11 -30.40 -5.14 -32.41
CA ARG A 11 -30.24 -3.68 -32.45
C ARG A 11 -30.53 -3.04 -31.09
N TRP A 12 -31.61 -3.44 -30.42
CA TRP A 12 -31.91 -2.92 -29.08
C TRP A 12 -30.84 -3.27 -28.06
N HIS A 13 -30.17 -4.41 -28.20
CA HIS A 13 -29.06 -4.76 -27.34
C HIS A 13 -27.84 -3.86 -27.60
N GLU A 14 -27.52 -3.58 -28.86
CA GLU A 14 -26.45 -2.64 -29.25
C GLU A 14 -26.74 -1.20 -28.81
N GLU A 15 -28.01 -0.84 -28.67
CA GLU A 15 -28.48 0.47 -28.21
C GLU A 15 -28.71 0.53 -26.68
N ASP A 16 -28.33 -0.51 -25.93
CA ASP A 16 -28.57 -0.68 -24.48
C ASP A 16 -30.06 -0.58 -24.06
N GLU A 17 -30.98 -0.79 -25.01
CA GLU A 17 -32.43 -0.76 -24.81
C GLU A 17 -32.98 -2.09 -24.26
N TYR A 18 -32.33 -2.65 -23.22
CA TYR A 18 -32.63 -3.97 -22.66
C TYR A 18 -34.08 -4.09 -22.17
N ALA A 19 -34.65 -3.02 -21.63
CA ALA A 19 -36.05 -3.00 -21.19
C ALA A 19 -37.03 -3.29 -22.35
N LYS A 20 -36.74 -2.82 -23.57
CA LYS A 20 -37.58 -3.10 -24.75
C LYS A 20 -37.47 -4.55 -25.19
N ILE A 21 -36.30 -5.17 -25.05
CA ILE A 21 -36.11 -6.60 -25.30
C ILE A 21 -36.98 -7.40 -24.34
N VAL A 22 -36.91 -7.10 -23.04
CA VAL A 22 -37.72 -7.78 -22.02
C VAL A 22 -39.21 -7.60 -22.31
N GLU A 23 -39.70 -6.38 -22.49
CA GLU A 23 -41.12 -6.10 -22.79
C GLU A 23 -41.57 -6.88 -24.03
N ARG A 24 -40.82 -6.79 -25.12
CA ARG A 24 -41.20 -7.40 -26.40
C ARG A 24 -41.27 -8.92 -26.35
N ILE A 25 -40.35 -9.57 -25.64
CA ILE A 25 -40.37 -11.04 -25.47
C ILE A 25 -41.47 -11.44 -24.49
N MET A 26 -41.71 -10.67 -23.44
CA MET A 26 -42.76 -10.95 -22.46
C MET A 26 -44.18 -10.85 -23.04
N ASP A 27 -44.39 -10.05 -24.10
CA ASP A 27 -45.63 -10.02 -24.88
C ASP A 27 -45.92 -11.30 -25.67
N ILE A 28 -44.91 -12.14 -25.90
CA ILE A 28 -45.08 -13.45 -26.55
C ILE A 28 -45.57 -14.44 -25.49
N PRO A 29 -46.64 -15.23 -25.73
CA PRO A 29 -47.07 -16.26 -24.79
C PRO A 29 -45.93 -17.24 -24.46
N GLU A 30 -45.80 -17.64 -23.20
CA GLU A 30 -44.72 -18.52 -22.73
C GLU A 30 -44.51 -19.79 -23.58
N PRO A 31 -45.56 -20.51 -24.05
CA PRO A 31 -45.39 -21.68 -24.91
C PRO A 31 -44.79 -21.40 -26.29
N ASP A 32 -44.87 -20.14 -26.74
CA ASP A 32 -44.37 -19.69 -28.04
C ASP A 32 -42.96 -19.08 -27.94
N ARG A 33 -42.37 -19.02 -26.74
CA ARG A 33 -40.99 -18.57 -26.53
C ARG A 33 -40.04 -19.75 -26.71
N ASP A 34 -39.31 -19.75 -27.81
CA ASP A 34 -38.31 -20.77 -28.06
C ASP A 34 -37.02 -20.55 -27.25
N TYR A 35 -36.08 -21.48 -27.39
CA TYR A 35 -34.77 -21.43 -26.73
C TYR A 35 -34.03 -20.11 -26.98
N VAL A 36 -34.08 -19.59 -28.22
CA VAL A 36 -33.35 -18.38 -28.61
C VAL A 36 -33.97 -17.17 -27.91
N LEU A 37 -35.29 -17.05 -27.92
CA LEU A 37 -36.00 -15.95 -27.26
C LEU A 37 -35.79 -15.95 -25.75
N ILE A 38 -35.86 -17.12 -25.10
CA ILE A 38 -35.61 -17.22 -23.65
C ILE A 38 -34.15 -16.88 -23.34
N GLY A 39 -33.20 -17.31 -24.17
CA GLY A 39 -31.81 -16.92 -24.04
C GLY A 39 -31.60 -15.40 -24.15
N GLN A 40 -32.25 -14.73 -25.11
CA GLN A 40 -32.19 -13.27 -25.27
C GLN A 40 -32.85 -12.53 -24.09
N LEU A 41 -33.95 -13.07 -23.57
CA LEU A 41 -34.62 -12.56 -22.37
C LEU A 41 -33.70 -12.64 -21.15
N GLY A 42 -33.07 -13.79 -20.90
CA GLY A 42 -32.10 -13.96 -19.81
C GLY A 42 -30.92 -12.99 -19.92
N ARG A 43 -30.38 -12.78 -21.13
CA ARG A 43 -29.33 -11.78 -21.37
C ARG A 43 -29.79 -10.36 -21.02
N ALA A 44 -30.97 -9.96 -21.49
CA ALA A 44 -31.49 -8.63 -21.23
C ALA A 44 -31.83 -8.40 -19.74
N LEU A 45 -32.32 -9.43 -19.05
CA LEU A 45 -32.58 -9.38 -17.61
C LEU A 45 -31.28 -9.26 -16.81
N ASN A 46 -30.22 -10.00 -17.17
CA ASN A 46 -28.89 -9.85 -16.57
C ASN A 46 -28.36 -8.41 -16.72
N ASN A 47 -28.46 -7.84 -17.92
CA ASN A 47 -28.03 -6.45 -18.17
C ASN A 47 -28.90 -5.37 -17.50
N LEU A 48 -30.04 -5.76 -16.91
CA LEU A 48 -30.90 -4.88 -16.11
C LEU A 48 -30.75 -5.13 -14.61
N ASP A 49 -29.73 -5.89 -14.19
CA ASP A 49 -29.51 -6.33 -12.81
C ASP A 49 -30.67 -7.16 -12.21
N ARG A 50 -31.52 -7.73 -13.08
CA ARG A 50 -32.67 -8.57 -12.71
C ARG A 50 -32.24 -10.05 -12.66
N TYR A 51 -31.17 -10.33 -11.93
CA TYR A 51 -30.48 -11.62 -11.93
C TYR A 51 -31.34 -12.81 -11.53
N SER A 52 -32.19 -12.65 -10.51
CA SER A 52 -33.12 -13.71 -10.06
C SER A 52 -34.10 -14.09 -11.18
N GLU A 53 -34.66 -13.10 -11.88
CA GLU A 53 -35.60 -13.34 -12.99
C GLU A 53 -34.87 -13.92 -14.20
N ALA A 54 -33.65 -13.43 -14.49
CA ALA A 54 -32.81 -13.99 -15.55
C ALA A 54 -32.54 -15.47 -15.31
N LEU A 55 -32.13 -15.81 -14.08
CA LEU A 55 -31.85 -17.18 -13.69
C LEU A 55 -33.09 -18.07 -13.80
N GLU A 56 -34.26 -17.60 -13.33
CA GLU A 56 -35.53 -18.33 -13.48
C GLU A 56 -35.83 -18.65 -14.95
N GLN A 57 -35.74 -17.65 -15.83
CA GLN A 57 -35.99 -17.84 -17.27
C GLN A 57 -34.96 -18.79 -17.90
N LEU A 58 -33.66 -18.62 -17.59
CA LEU A 58 -32.60 -19.46 -18.16
C LEU A 58 -32.70 -20.92 -17.69
N LEU A 59 -33.06 -21.17 -16.43
CA LEU A 59 -33.24 -22.52 -15.90
C LEU A 59 -34.45 -23.24 -16.53
N SER A 60 -35.46 -22.53 -17.03
CA SER A 60 -36.59 -23.12 -17.75
C SER A 60 -36.18 -23.86 -19.03
N ILE A 61 -35.04 -23.50 -19.61
CA ILE A 61 -34.45 -24.09 -20.82
C ILE A 61 -33.16 -24.88 -20.55
N ALA A 62 -32.92 -25.28 -19.29
CA ALA A 62 -31.68 -25.93 -18.89
C ALA A 62 -31.37 -27.22 -19.65
N GLU A 63 -32.39 -28.00 -20.03
CA GLU A 63 -32.18 -29.24 -20.79
C GLU A 63 -31.64 -28.96 -22.20
N GLN A 64 -32.13 -27.91 -22.87
CA GLN A 64 -31.60 -27.50 -24.18
C GLN A 64 -30.21 -26.86 -24.06
N GLY A 65 -29.94 -26.14 -22.97
CA GLY A 65 -28.71 -25.36 -22.76
C GLY A 65 -27.46 -26.16 -22.39
N LYS A 66 -27.56 -27.45 -22.05
CA LYS A 66 -26.44 -28.30 -21.56
C LYS A 66 -25.19 -28.35 -22.43
N GLN A 67 -25.29 -27.99 -23.71
CA GLN A 67 -24.19 -28.02 -24.68
C GLN A 67 -23.96 -26.65 -25.30
N ASP A 68 -24.50 -25.59 -24.69
CA ASP A 68 -24.37 -24.21 -25.16
C ASP A 68 -23.50 -23.41 -24.16
N PRO A 69 -22.26 -23.04 -24.54
CA PRO A 69 -21.37 -22.27 -23.67
C PRO A 69 -21.96 -20.89 -23.32
N ILE A 70 -22.75 -20.27 -24.20
CA ILE A 70 -23.37 -18.96 -23.96
C ILE A 70 -24.47 -19.07 -22.91
N TRP A 71 -25.21 -20.19 -22.89
CA TRP A 71 -26.21 -20.44 -21.85
C TRP A 71 -25.54 -20.60 -20.49
N HIS A 72 -24.49 -21.43 -20.40
CA HIS A 72 -23.69 -21.61 -19.20
C HIS A 72 -23.10 -20.28 -18.70
N TYR A 73 -22.53 -19.47 -19.60
CA TYR A 73 -22.06 -18.12 -19.27
C TYR A 73 -23.17 -17.24 -18.66
N ARG A 74 -24.36 -17.19 -19.26
CA ARG A 74 -25.47 -16.34 -18.76
C ARG A 74 -26.01 -16.81 -17.41
N VAL A 75 -26.07 -18.12 -17.19
CA VAL A 75 -26.49 -18.71 -15.90
C VAL A 75 -25.42 -18.46 -14.84
N GLY A 76 -24.14 -18.68 -15.16
CA GLY A 76 -23.01 -18.39 -14.28
C GLY A 76 -22.96 -16.92 -13.88
N TYR A 77 -23.19 -16.01 -14.84
CA TYR A 77 -23.29 -14.57 -14.60
C TYR A 77 -24.41 -14.23 -13.62
N ALA A 78 -25.61 -14.78 -13.81
CA ALA A 78 -26.71 -14.58 -12.87
C ALA A 78 -26.39 -15.13 -11.47
N TYR A 79 -25.78 -16.32 -11.38
CA TYR A 79 -25.36 -16.88 -10.09
C TYR A 79 -24.31 -16.01 -9.38
N TYR A 80 -23.35 -15.47 -10.12
CA TYR A 80 -22.29 -14.62 -9.56
C TYR A 80 -22.88 -13.38 -8.87
N TYR A 81 -23.74 -12.63 -9.55
CA TYR A 81 -24.36 -11.43 -8.97
C TYR A 81 -25.43 -11.74 -7.92
N LEU A 82 -25.92 -12.97 -7.86
CA LEU A 82 -26.73 -13.46 -6.74
C LEU A 82 -25.88 -13.95 -5.55
N LYS A 83 -24.56 -13.74 -5.58
CA LYS A 83 -23.57 -14.22 -4.60
C LYS A 83 -23.59 -15.74 -4.40
N GLN A 84 -24.05 -16.49 -5.40
CA GLN A 84 -24.06 -17.96 -5.39
C GLN A 84 -22.80 -18.49 -6.07
N TYR A 85 -21.64 -18.19 -5.47
CA TYR A 85 -20.35 -18.35 -6.13
C TYR A 85 -20.02 -19.80 -6.50
N ASP A 86 -20.36 -20.77 -5.66
CA ASP A 86 -20.17 -22.20 -5.99
C ASP A 86 -20.96 -22.61 -7.25
N GLN A 87 -22.16 -22.06 -7.44
CA GLN A 87 -22.96 -22.30 -8.64
C GLN A 87 -22.31 -21.63 -9.85
N ALA A 88 -21.89 -20.38 -9.68
CA ALA A 88 -21.22 -19.61 -10.73
C ALA A 88 -19.95 -20.31 -11.23
N VAL A 89 -19.09 -20.78 -10.32
CA VAL A 89 -17.88 -21.55 -10.65
C VAL A 89 -18.22 -22.76 -11.52
N ARG A 90 -19.22 -23.56 -11.13
CA ARG A 90 -19.60 -24.75 -11.91
C ARG A 90 -20.06 -24.39 -13.33
N GLU A 91 -20.87 -23.36 -13.48
CA GLU A 91 -21.39 -22.96 -14.79
C GLU A 91 -20.30 -22.35 -15.67
N PHE A 92 -19.40 -21.53 -15.12
CA PHE A 92 -18.27 -21.00 -15.88
C PHE A 92 -17.25 -22.08 -16.26
N GLU A 93 -17.02 -23.10 -15.42
CA GLU A 93 -16.21 -24.27 -15.79
C GLU A 93 -16.83 -25.06 -16.96
N LEU A 94 -18.16 -25.18 -16.98
CA LEU A 94 -18.86 -25.81 -18.10
C LEU A 94 -18.79 -24.96 -19.37
N ALA A 95 -18.90 -23.63 -19.26
CA ALA A 95 -18.72 -22.72 -20.38
C ALA A 95 -17.31 -22.84 -21.00
N ASP A 96 -16.26 -22.76 -20.19
CA ASP A 96 -14.86 -22.90 -20.64
C ASP A 96 -14.56 -24.31 -21.18
N ALA A 97 -15.17 -25.37 -20.61
CA ALA A 97 -15.00 -26.72 -21.14
C ALA A 97 -15.63 -26.91 -22.54
N LEU A 98 -16.74 -26.21 -22.83
CA LEU A 98 -17.43 -26.24 -24.12
C LEU A 98 -16.76 -25.32 -25.15
N GLU A 99 -16.32 -24.13 -24.74
CA GLU A 99 -15.61 -23.15 -25.55
C GLU A 99 -14.41 -22.57 -24.78
N PRO A 100 -13.23 -23.22 -24.88
CA PRO A 100 -12.07 -22.80 -24.10
C PRO A 100 -11.45 -21.48 -24.57
N GLY A 101 -10.98 -20.69 -23.62
CA GLY A 101 -10.16 -19.51 -23.90
C GLY A 101 -10.93 -18.21 -24.13
N ASP A 102 -12.21 -18.16 -23.76
CA ASP A 102 -12.94 -16.90 -23.61
C ASP A 102 -12.41 -16.14 -22.38
N GLU A 103 -11.78 -14.99 -22.61
CA GLU A 103 -11.15 -14.19 -21.55
C GLU A 103 -12.15 -13.70 -20.49
N VAL A 104 -13.40 -13.42 -20.89
CA VAL A 104 -14.46 -12.94 -19.99
C VAL A 104 -14.94 -14.08 -19.09
N VAL A 105 -15.13 -15.28 -19.65
CA VAL A 105 -15.47 -16.48 -18.87
C VAL A 105 -14.36 -16.80 -17.86
N LEU A 106 -13.10 -16.77 -18.29
CA LEU A 106 -11.96 -17.06 -17.41
C LEU A 106 -11.82 -16.04 -16.27
N GLN A 107 -12.06 -14.76 -16.57
CA GLN A 107 -12.07 -13.70 -15.55
C GLN A 107 -13.18 -13.91 -14.52
N LEU A 108 -14.42 -14.13 -14.96
CA LEU A 108 -15.56 -14.35 -14.06
C LEU A 108 -15.41 -15.66 -13.26
N LEU A 109 -14.83 -16.70 -13.85
CA LEU A 109 -14.50 -17.95 -13.15
C LEU A 109 -13.49 -17.70 -12.03
N ASP A 110 -12.44 -16.95 -12.29
CA ASP A 110 -11.43 -16.60 -11.28
C ASP A 110 -12.03 -15.76 -10.14
N TRP A 111 -12.81 -14.72 -10.47
CA TRP A 111 -13.53 -13.93 -9.47
C TRP A 111 -14.50 -14.79 -8.64
N SER A 112 -15.26 -15.67 -9.29
CA SER A 112 -16.18 -16.59 -8.60
C SER A 112 -15.43 -17.56 -7.66
N ARG A 113 -14.26 -18.06 -8.08
CA ARG A 113 -13.43 -18.95 -7.23
C ARG A 113 -12.87 -18.23 -6.02
N ARG A 114 -12.39 -17.00 -6.18
CA ARG A 114 -11.89 -16.17 -5.06
C ARG A 114 -13.01 -15.89 -4.07
N ALA A 115 -14.18 -15.48 -4.56
CA ALA A 115 -15.35 -15.20 -3.74
C ALA A 115 -15.87 -16.45 -2.99
N ALA A 116 -16.01 -17.59 -3.68
CA ALA A 116 -16.39 -18.87 -3.04
C ALA A 116 -15.36 -19.29 -1.98
N GLY A 117 -14.07 -19.13 -2.28
CA GLY A 117 -12.99 -19.42 -1.34
C GLY A 117 -13.06 -18.54 -0.09
N ARG A 118 -13.33 -17.24 -0.27
CA ARG A 118 -13.53 -16.30 0.85
C ARG A 118 -14.73 -16.70 1.70
N GLU A 119 -15.89 -16.95 1.08
CA GLU A 119 -17.10 -17.34 1.80
C GLU A 119 -16.88 -18.61 2.63
N ALA A 120 -16.18 -19.61 2.08
CA ALA A 120 -15.84 -20.84 2.79
C ALA A 120 -14.92 -20.59 4.01
N ARG A 121 -13.90 -19.72 3.87
CA ARG A 121 -12.99 -19.36 4.98
C ARG A 121 -13.73 -18.58 6.07
N GLU A 122 -14.57 -17.63 5.70
CA GLU A 122 -15.43 -16.90 6.62
C GLU A 122 -16.36 -17.84 7.40
N GLN A 123 -17.08 -18.72 6.70
CA GLN A 123 -17.93 -19.74 7.34
C GLN A 123 -17.13 -20.63 8.31
N GLN A 124 -15.91 -21.01 7.95
CA GLN A 124 -15.03 -21.77 8.84
C GLN A 124 -14.64 -20.99 10.09
N ARG A 125 -14.34 -19.69 9.98
CA ARG A 125 -14.02 -18.83 11.14
C ARG A 125 -15.21 -18.66 12.06
N PHE A 126 -16.40 -18.39 11.53
CA PHE A 126 -17.64 -18.35 12.31
C PHE A 126 -17.90 -19.69 13.03
N ALA A 127 -17.71 -20.82 12.35
CA ALA A 127 -17.89 -22.14 12.95
C ALA A 127 -16.85 -22.40 14.07
N ALA A 128 -15.59 -22.00 13.87
CA ALA A 128 -14.55 -22.12 14.88
C ALA A 128 -14.84 -21.25 16.12
N ALA A 129 -15.32 -20.01 15.90
CA ALA A 129 -15.74 -19.12 16.97
C ALA A 129 -16.84 -19.75 17.83
N GLN A 130 -17.90 -20.27 17.19
CA GLN A 130 -19.00 -20.95 17.89
C GLN A 130 -18.55 -22.22 18.63
N ALA A 131 -17.65 -23.01 18.04
CA ALA A 131 -17.09 -24.20 18.69
C ALA A 131 -16.25 -23.85 19.92
N SER A 132 -15.54 -22.71 19.89
CA SER A 132 -14.73 -22.23 21.02
C SER A 132 -15.58 -21.61 22.15
N GLY A 133 -16.77 -21.10 21.84
CA GLY A 133 -17.70 -20.47 22.78
C GLY A 133 -18.49 -21.44 23.68
N GLY A 134 -18.45 -22.75 23.42
CA GLY A 134 -19.20 -23.76 24.20
C GLY A 134 -18.65 -24.07 25.60
N GLY A 135 -17.54 -23.45 26.02
CA GLY A 135 -16.79 -23.83 27.22
C GLY A 135 -16.91 -22.91 28.43
N HIS A 136 -16.96 -21.59 28.25
CA HIS A 136 -16.99 -20.62 29.34
C HIS A 136 -17.73 -19.38 28.86
N SER A 137 -18.78 -18.98 29.59
CA SER A 137 -19.23 -17.59 29.64
C SER A 137 -18.01 -16.68 29.73
N GLY A 138 -17.89 -15.67 28.85
CA GLY A 138 -16.82 -14.66 28.81
C GLY A 138 -16.48 -14.13 30.20
N GLY A 139 -15.54 -14.80 30.84
CA GLY A 139 -15.27 -14.74 32.27
C GLY A 139 -13.79 -14.72 32.53
N GLY A 140 -13.01 -14.15 31.59
CA GLY A 140 -11.84 -13.40 32.00
C GLY A 140 -12.32 -12.36 33.01
N ARG A 141 -11.77 -12.38 34.22
CA ARG A 141 -12.09 -11.33 35.19
C ARG A 141 -11.53 -10.05 34.61
N PHE A 142 -12.40 -9.13 34.19
CA PHE A 142 -12.00 -7.81 33.74
C PHE A 142 -11.10 -7.17 34.81
N ASP A 143 -9.87 -6.85 34.42
CA ASP A 143 -8.90 -6.18 35.27
C ASP A 143 -8.77 -4.73 34.81
N PRO A 144 -9.27 -3.74 35.59
CA PRO A 144 -9.11 -2.32 35.28
C PRO A 144 -7.67 -1.91 34.95
N GLN A 145 -6.68 -2.57 35.58
CA GLN A 145 -5.28 -2.19 35.39
C GLN A 145 -4.73 -2.57 34.02
N GLU A 146 -5.30 -3.60 33.39
CA GLU A 146 -4.92 -4.03 32.05
C GLU A 146 -5.29 -2.99 30.98
N PHE A 147 -6.38 -2.26 31.19
CA PHE A 147 -6.92 -1.29 30.23
C PHE A 147 -6.73 0.16 30.69
N ALA A 148 -5.86 0.41 31.67
CA ALA A 148 -5.66 1.76 32.22
C ALA A 148 -5.16 2.76 31.17
N ASP A 149 -4.34 2.30 30.22
CA ASP A 149 -3.76 3.13 29.15
C ASP A 149 -4.42 2.86 27.78
N PHE A 150 -5.56 2.16 27.75
CA PHE A 150 -6.23 1.75 26.51
C PHE A 150 -6.78 2.94 25.70
N TRP A 151 -7.26 3.98 26.37
CA TRP A 151 -7.92 5.13 25.72
C TRP A 151 -6.97 6.30 25.45
N GLU A 152 -7.20 6.98 24.34
CA GLU A 152 -6.64 8.28 24.00
C GLU A 152 -7.68 9.40 24.21
N ASP A 153 -7.61 10.06 25.37
CA ASP A 153 -8.50 11.17 25.73
C ASP A 153 -8.07 12.50 25.08
N SER A 154 -8.14 12.57 23.75
CA SER A 154 -8.04 13.83 23.03
C SER A 154 -9.29 14.71 23.28
N ASP A 155 -9.18 16.03 23.06
CA ASP A 155 -10.33 16.95 23.19
C ASP A 155 -11.51 16.48 22.32
N TYR A 156 -11.22 15.96 21.12
CA TYR A 156 -12.22 15.40 20.22
C TYR A 156 -12.88 14.13 20.77
N ALA A 157 -12.10 13.19 21.32
CA ALA A 157 -12.62 11.98 21.92
C ALA A 157 -13.59 12.30 23.06
N LEU A 158 -13.17 13.18 23.98
CA LEU A 158 -13.96 13.63 25.13
C LEU A 158 -15.26 14.34 24.71
N GLU A 159 -15.20 15.14 23.64
CA GLU A 159 -16.37 15.83 23.10
C GLU A 159 -17.34 14.89 22.39
N SER A 160 -16.83 13.95 21.58
CA SER A 160 -17.64 13.21 20.59
C SER A 160 -18.08 11.81 21.03
N TYR A 161 -17.33 11.17 21.94
CA TYR A 161 -17.57 9.77 22.36
C TYR A 161 -17.82 9.65 23.87
N VAL A 162 -16.96 10.25 24.70
CA VAL A 162 -16.87 9.90 26.12
C VAL A 162 -18.07 10.42 26.91
N SER A 163 -18.88 9.52 27.44
CA SER A 163 -20.01 9.83 28.33
C SER A 163 -19.66 9.57 29.80
N GLU A 164 -20.53 10.01 30.71
CA GLU A 164 -20.45 9.56 32.10
C GLU A 164 -20.66 8.04 32.18
N PRO A 165 -20.05 7.35 33.18
CA PRO A 165 -20.23 5.91 33.37
C PRO A 165 -21.71 5.51 33.42
N PRO A 166 -22.14 4.48 32.69
CA PRO A 166 -23.54 4.14 32.55
C PRO A 166 -24.07 3.46 33.82
N THR A 167 -25.27 3.86 34.26
CA THR A 167 -25.97 3.16 35.35
C THR A 167 -26.66 1.90 34.84
N ASP A 168 -27.01 0.98 35.74
CA ASP A 168 -27.72 -0.25 35.37
C ASP A 168 -29.09 0.06 34.72
N GLU A 169 -29.76 1.15 35.12
CA GLU A 169 -30.99 1.61 34.46
C GLU A 169 -30.74 2.13 33.05
N LEU A 170 -29.65 2.87 32.82
CA LEU A 170 -29.28 3.36 31.50
C LEU A 170 -28.98 2.16 30.57
N ILE A 171 -28.17 1.21 31.04
CA ILE A 171 -27.83 -0.02 30.31
C ILE A 171 -29.11 -0.76 29.91
N ALA A 172 -30.01 -1.04 30.87
CA ALA A 172 -31.26 -1.75 30.58
C ALA A 172 -32.14 -1.00 29.57
N SER A 173 -32.15 0.34 29.60
CA SER A 173 -32.90 1.15 28.64
C SER A 173 -32.30 1.09 27.22
N VAL A 174 -30.97 1.09 27.10
CA VAL A 174 -30.26 1.02 25.82
C VAL A 174 -30.44 -0.37 25.20
N GLU A 175 -30.27 -1.44 25.98
CA GLU A 175 -30.55 -2.80 25.52
C GLU A 175 -32.00 -2.98 25.05
N GLN A 176 -32.96 -2.36 25.74
CA GLN A 176 -34.36 -2.39 25.33
C GLN A 176 -34.59 -1.70 23.98
N GLU A 177 -33.91 -0.59 23.73
CA GLU A 177 -34.02 0.19 22.50
C GLU A 177 -33.34 -0.50 21.31
N LEU A 178 -32.14 -1.04 21.52
CA LEU A 178 -31.41 -1.81 20.52
C LEU A 178 -32.08 -3.17 20.26
N GLY A 179 -32.75 -3.74 21.26
CA GLY A 179 -33.35 -5.07 21.19
C GLY A 179 -32.37 -6.23 21.38
N TYR A 180 -31.16 -5.96 21.86
CA TYR A 180 -30.07 -6.92 22.10
C TYR A 180 -29.49 -6.73 23.50
N LYS A 181 -29.04 -7.83 24.12
CA LYS A 181 -28.21 -7.80 25.33
C LYS A 181 -26.77 -7.48 24.98
N LEU A 182 -26.20 -6.47 25.62
CA LEU A 182 -24.81 -6.09 25.36
C LEU A 182 -23.84 -7.12 25.99
N PRO A 183 -22.66 -7.36 25.38
CA PRO A 183 -21.66 -8.24 25.95
C PRO A 183 -21.28 -7.81 27.37
N ALA A 184 -21.08 -8.77 28.28
CA ALA A 184 -20.74 -8.46 29.67
C ALA A 184 -19.41 -7.70 29.76
N PHE A 185 -18.41 -8.08 28.96
CA PHE A 185 -17.12 -7.39 28.90
C PHE A 185 -17.26 -5.95 28.39
N TYR A 186 -18.12 -5.72 27.39
CA TYR A 186 -18.42 -4.39 26.88
C TYR A 186 -19.00 -3.50 27.98
N ILE A 187 -20.00 -3.97 28.73
CA ILE A 187 -20.59 -3.22 29.85
C ILE A 187 -19.55 -2.89 30.92
N GLU A 188 -18.71 -3.84 31.32
CA GLU A 188 -17.68 -3.61 32.34
C GLU A 188 -16.64 -2.57 31.89
N MET A 189 -16.24 -2.59 30.62
CA MET A 189 -15.34 -1.59 30.05
C MET A 189 -15.98 -0.20 30.04
N MET A 190 -17.24 -0.10 29.60
CA MET A 190 -18.00 1.16 29.55
C MET A 190 -18.28 1.74 30.95
N LYS A 191 -18.35 0.90 31.98
CA LYS A 191 -18.43 1.34 33.40
C LYS A 191 -17.16 2.01 33.90
N GLN A 192 -16.01 1.78 33.26
CA GLN A 192 -14.77 2.49 33.59
C GLN A 192 -14.58 3.73 32.72
N HIS A 193 -14.86 3.62 31.43
CA HIS A 193 -14.71 4.70 30.46
C HIS A 193 -15.72 4.48 29.32
N ASN A 194 -16.76 5.33 29.27
CA ASN A 194 -17.98 5.07 28.51
C ASN A 194 -17.88 5.59 27.07
N GLY A 195 -17.14 4.86 26.25
CA GLY A 195 -16.85 5.17 24.84
C GLY A 195 -15.62 6.05 24.71
N GLY A 196 -14.95 6.02 23.57
CA GLY A 196 -13.71 6.76 23.35
C GLY A 196 -12.94 6.26 22.13
N ILE A 197 -11.70 6.73 21.99
CA ILE A 197 -10.77 6.31 20.94
C ILE A 197 -9.69 5.44 21.60
N PRO A 198 -9.51 4.17 21.20
CA PRO A 198 -8.39 3.36 21.66
C PRO A 198 -7.04 3.90 21.14
N ARG A 199 -5.95 3.66 21.87
CA ARG A 199 -4.59 3.94 21.37
C ARG A 199 -4.18 3.02 20.22
N ASP A 200 -4.63 1.78 20.30
CA ASP A 200 -4.42 0.75 19.29
C ASP A 200 -5.71 0.62 18.49
N THR A 201 -5.68 1.04 17.24
CA THR A 201 -6.88 1.26 16.41
C THR A 201 -7.03 0.27 15.27
N CYS A 202 -6.07 -0.63 15.07
CA CYS A 202 -6.11 -1.59 13.96
C CYS A 202 -6.36 -3.00 14.47
N PHE A 203 -7.18 -3.76 13.74
CA PHE A 203 -7.41 -5.18 14.00
C PHE A 203 -6.91 -5.99 12.79
N PRO A 204 -5.93 -6.90 12.96
CA PRO A 204 -5.40 -7.70 11.88
C PRO A 204 -6.47 -8.60 11.24
N THR A 205 -6.46 -8.71 9.92
CA THR A 205 -7.31 -9.60 9.14
C THR A 205 -6.49 -10.50 8.23
N GLU A 206 -7.02 -11.68 7.96
CA GLU A 206 -6.45 -12.60 6.96
C GLU A 206 -7.12 -12.44 5.58
N GLU A 207 -8.19 -11.65 5.49
CA GLU A 207 -8.85 -11.27 4.23
C GLU A 207 -8.76 -9.77 4.07
N GLY A 208 -8.47 -9.34 2.85
CA GLY A 208 -8.50 -7.93 2.49
C GLY A 208 -9.91 -7.37 2.54
N THR A 209 -9.99 -6.11 2.94
CA THR A 209 -11.19 -5.28 2.95
C THR A 209 -11.02 -4.11 1.97
N SER A 210 -12.01 -3.23 1.85
CA SER A 210 -11.83 -1.96 1.11
C SER A 210 -10.79 -1.03 1.75
N TRP A 211 -10.51 -1.20 3.05
CA TRP A 211 -9.53 -0.38 3.77
C TRP A 211 -8.09 -0.83 3.50
N ALA A 212 -7.77 -2.10 3.80
CA ALA A 212 -6.45 -2.66 3.65
C ALA A 212 -6.49 -4.17 3.38
N GLU A 213 -5.38 -4.72 2.89
CA GLU A 213 -5.26 -6.15 2.56
C GLU A 213 -5.18 -7.07 3.79
N ASP A 214 -4.74 -6.53 4.93
CA ASP A 214 -4.34 -7.31 6.11
C ASP A 214 -4.85 -6.77 7.45
N HIS A 215 -5.68 -5.72 7.43
CA HIS A 215 -6.33 -5.19 8.64
C HIS A 215 -7.59 -4.38 8.35
N VAL A 216 -8.34 -4.12 9.42
CA VAL A 216 -9.34 -3.04 9.50
C VAL A 216 -8.93 -2.03 10.54
N ALA A 217 -9.39 -0.79 10.41
CA ALA A 217 -9.14 0.28 11.37
C ALA A 217 -10.44 0.80 11.99
N ILE A 218 -10.38 1.20 13.26
CA ILE A 218 -11.45 1.93 13.94
C ILE A 218 -11.01 3.34 14.31
N THR A 219 -11.94 4.28 14.28
CA THR A 219 -11.74 5.64 14.79
C THR A 219 -12.31 5.84 16.19
N GLY A 220 -13.10 4.88 16.68
CA GLY A 220 -13.62 4.91 18.03
C GLY A 220 -14.46 3.69 18.39
N ILE A 221 -14.77 3.61 19.68
CA ILE A 221 -15.72 2.67 20.26
C ILE A 221 -16.83 3.52 20.91
N MET A 222 -18.06 3.31 20.44
CA MET A 222 -19.23 4.01 20.95
C MET A 222 -19.47 3.67 22.43
N GLY A 223 -19.95 4.65 23.20
CA GLY A 223 -20.38 4.43 24.58
C GLY A 223 -21.85 3.99 24.71
N ILE A 224 -22.22 3.45 25.86
CA ILE A 224 -23.62 3.17 26.24
C ILE A 224 -24.31 4.49 26.59
N GLY A 225 -25.13 5.00 25.68
CA GLY A 225 -25.82 6.26 25.86
C GLY A 225 -26.56 6.75 24.62
N ARG A 226 -27.04 7.99 24.70
CA ARG A 226 -27.80 8.69 23.64
C ARG A 226 -27.37 10.13 23.40
N GLU A 227 -26.55 10.68 24.30
CA GLU A 227 -26.27 12.12 24.32
C GLU A 227 -25.14 12.50 23.36
N LYS A 228 -24.13 11.64 23.24
CA LYS A 228 -23.00 11.84 22.35
C LYS A 228 -23.34 11.40 20.93
N THR A 229 -22.79 12.10 19.94
CA THR A 229 -22.94 11.75 18.52
C THR A 229 -22.55 10.30 18.27
N TYR A 230 -21.41 9.85 18.83
CA TYR A 230 -20.93 8.47 18.75
C TYR A 230 -21.20 7.70 20.05
N SER A 231 -22.48 7.58 20.39
CA SER A 231 -22.97 6.61 21.39
C SER A 231 -23.91 5.61 20.72
N LEU A 232 -24.11 4.44 21.33
CA LEU A 232 -24.88 3.35 20.71
C LEU A 232 -26.27 3.78 20.21
N CYS A 233 -26.93 4.68 20.94
CA CYS A 233 -28.23 5.27 20.59
C CYS A 233 -28.11 6.79 20.33
N GLY A 234 -26.94 7.27 19.94
CA GLY A 234 -26.67 8.66 19.55
C GLY A 234 -27.10 8.98 18.12
N GLU A 235 -26.81 10.21 17.68
CA GLU A 235 -27.16 10.71 16.33
C GLU A 235 -26.61 9.83 15.21
N LEU A 236 -25.36 9.36 15.33
CA LEU A 236 -24.70 8.45 14.39
C LEU A 236 -24.55 7.04 14.98
N GLY A 237 -25.46 6.67 15.89
CA GLY A 237 -25.46 5.37 16.58
C GLY A 237 -26.00 4.21 15.73
N SER A 238 -26.19 3.07 16.36
CA SER A 238 -26.52 1.81 15.68
C SER A 238 -27.80 1.86 14.86
N GLN A 239 -28.87 2.47 15.38
CA GLN A 239 -30.14 2.54 14.64
C GLN A 239 -30.02 3.43 13.40
N PHE A 240 -29.29 4.55 13.49
CA PHE A 240 -29.07 5.43 12.34
C PHE A 240 -28.33 4.69 11.22
N MET A 241 -27.25 3.96 11.55
CA MET A 241 -26.50 3.19 10.56
C MET A 241 -27.37 2.11 9.89
N ILE A 242 -28.22 1.41 10.66
CA ILE A 242 -29.10 0.37 10.12
C ILE A 242 -30.23 0.97 9.27
N GLU A 243 -30.93 1.99 9.78
CA GLU A 243 -32.16 2.51 9.16
C GLU A 243 -31.89 3.47 8.01
N GLU A 244 -30.90 4.35 8.15
CA GLU A 244 -30.60 5.40 7.18
C GLU A 244 -29.47 5.02 6.21
N TRP A 245 -28.47 4.27 6.68
CA TRP A 245 -27.35 3.81 5.85
C TRP A 245 -27.52 2.37 5.33
N GLY A 246 -28.58 1.68 5.72
CA GLY A 246 -28.95 0.37 5.18
C GLY A 246 -28.10 -0.80 5.66
N TYR A 247 -27.28 -0.62 6.71
CA TYR A 247 -26.52 -1.71 7.31
C TYR A 247 -27.45 -2.82 7.82
N PRO A 248 -26.98 -4.09 7.82
CA PRO A 248 -27.85 -5.22 8.13
C PRO A 248 -28.37 -5.18 9.58
N ASP A 249 -29.67 -5.36 9.76
CA ASP A 249 -30.33 -5.52 11.07
C ASP A 249 -30.09 -6.93 11.64
N ILE A 250 -28.83 -7.20 12.00
CA ILE A 250 -28.35 -8.48 12.55
C ILE A 250 -27.71 -8.33 13.94
N GLY A 251 -27.67 -7.10 14.46
CA GLY A 251 -27.02 -6.81 15.73
C GLY A 251 -26.83 -5.33 16.01
N VAL A 252 -25.69 -4.97 16.62
CA VAL A 252 -25.42 -3.62 17.13
C VAL A 252 -24.14 -3.07 16.51
N VAL A 253 -24.21 -1.92 15.85
CA VAL A 253 -23.02 -1.16 15.44
C VAL A 253 -22.43 -0.50 16.68
N PHE A 254 -21.13 -0.69 16.92
CA PHE A 254 -20.46 -0.14 18.09
C PHE A 254 -19.12 0.53 17.79
N GLY A 255 -18.52 0.28 16.63
CA GLY A 255 -17.26 0.91 16.22
C GLY A 255 -17.43 1.61 14.89
N ASP A 256 -16.94 2.84 14.83
CA ASP A 256 -16.82 3.62 13.61
C ASP A 256 -15.42 3.45 13.01
N CYS A 257 -15.34 3.63 11.69
CA CYS A 257 -14.13 3.44 10.91
C CYS A 257 -13.70 4.77 10.23
N PRO A 258 -12.42 4.90 9.81
CA PRO A 258 -11.91 6.10 9.16
C PRO A 258 -12.63 6.52 7.87
N SER A 259 -13.40 5.62 7.27
CA SER A 259 -14.14 5.85 6.02
C SER A 259 -15.33 6.81 6.15
N ALA A 260 -15.61 7.33 7.35
CA ALA A 260 -16.78 8.18 7.63
C ALA A 260 -18.13 7.47 7.39
N GLY A 261 -18.20 6.19 7.75
CA GLY A 261 -19.44 5.40 7.76
C GLY A 261 -19.69 4.53 6.53
N HIS A 262 -18.77 4.51 5.57
CA HIS A 262 -18.77 3.57 4.44
C HIS A 262 -18.40 2.14 4.85
N ASP A 263 -17.86 1.97 6.05
CA ASP A 263 -17.76 0.70 6.76
C ASP A 263 -17.93 0.89 8.28
N VAL A 264 -18.29 -0.19 8.97
CA VAL A 264 -18.54 -0.19 10.43
C VAL A 264 -18.12 -1.50 11.10
N ILE A 265 -17.92 -1.44 12.42
CA ILE A 265 -17.74 -2.63 13.27
C ILE A 265 -19.03 -2.93 14.03
N MET A 266 -19.50 -4.18 13.93
CA MET A 266 -20.77 -4.63 14.52
C MET A 266 -20.60 -5.85 15.42
N LEU A 267 -21.45 -5.93 16.45
CA LEU A 267 -21.74 -7.14 17.20
C LEU A 267 -22.76 -7.96 16.40
N ASP A 268 -22.40 -9.18 15.98
CA ASP A 268 -23.24 -10.09 15.20
C ASP A 268 -23.94 -11.13 16.08
N TYR A 269 -25.28 -11.05 16.15
CA TYR A 269 -26.11 -11.94 16.98
C TYR A 269 -26.76 -13.07 16.19
N ARG A 270 -26.49 -13.24 14.87
CA ARG A 270 -27.13 -14.28 14.03
C ARG A 270 -26.99 -15.69 14.62
N ALA A 271 -25.84 -15.98 15.22
CA ALA A 271 -25.52 -17.29 15.77
C ALA A 271 -26.04 -17.51 17.20
N CYS A 272 -25.90 -16.50 18.06
CA CYS A 272 -26.14 -16.64 19.50
C CYS A 272 -27.55 -16.19 19.93
N GLY A 273 -28.28 -15.49 19.06
CA GLY A 273 -29.57 -14.88 19.36
C GLY A 273 -29.44 -13.63 20.24
N ARG A 274 -30.53 -12.90 20.41
CA ARG A 274 -30.54 -11.54 21.00
C ARG A 274 -29.99 -11.42 22.43
N ASP A 275 -29.91 -12.53 23.16
CA ASP A 275 -29.45 -12.59 24.56
C ASP A 275 -28.08 -13.28 24.72
N GLY A 276 -27.45 -13.72 23.62
CA GLY A 276 -26.20 -14.47 23.64
C GLY A 276 -24.95 -13.57 23.55
N GLU A 277 -23.77 -14.20 23.64
CA GLU A 277 -22.50 -13.50 23.39
C GLU A 277 -22.27 -13.39 21.87
N PRO A 278 -22.29 -12.18 21.29
CA PRO A 278 -22.14 -11.97 19.84
C PRO A 278 -20.68 -12.05 19.39
N ALA A 279 -20.48 -12.40 18.13
CA ALA A 279 -19.19 -12.23 17.46
C ALA A 279 -18.99 -10.76 17.06
N VAL A 280 -17.76 -10.37 16.72
CA VAL A 280 -17.43 -9.06 16.15
C VAL A 280 -17.13 -9.21 14.66
N ILE A 281 -17.75 -8.37 13.85
CA ILE A 281 -17.62 -8.35 12.39
C ILE A 281 -17.34 -6.93 11.90
N HIS A 282 -16.69 -6.85 10.75
CA HIS A 282 -16.64 -5.67 9.90
C HIS A 282 -17.71 -5.79 8.81
N VAL A 283 -18.35 -4.67 8.46
CA VAL A 283 -19.32 -4.62 7.36
C VAL A 283 -18.98 -3.45 6.44
N ASP A 284 -18.82 -3.76 5.16
CA ASP A 284 -18.39 -2.82 4.12
C ASP A 284 -19.56 -2.47 3.20
N GLN A 285 -20.03 -1.22 3.26
CA GLN A 285 -21.17 -0.77 2.47
C GLN A 285 -20.83 -0.64 0.97
N GLU A 286 -19.59 -0.29 0.63
CA GLU A 286 -19.16 -0.14 -0.76
C GLU A 286 -19.02 -1.51 -1.47
N ALA A 287 -18.77 -2.56 -0.69
CA ALA A 287 -18.76 -3.94 -1.14
C ALA A 287 -20.12 -4.67 -1.01
N ASP A 288 -21.25 -3.93 -1.12
CA ASP A 288 -22.60 -4.49 -0.99
C ASP A 288 -22.82 -5.20 0.36
N TYR A 289 -22.47 -4.49 1.43
CA TYR A 289 -22.56 -4.91 2.84
C TYR A 289 -21.86 -6.24 3.10
N GLU A 290 -20.69 -6.42 2.50
CA GLU A 290 -19.89 -7.62 2.70
C GLU A 290 -19.44 -7.72 4.16
N ILE A 291 -19.52 -8.93 4.72
CA ILE A 291 -19.24 -9.20 6.13
C ILE A 291 -17.90 -9.91 6.24
N THR A 292 -17.00 -9.36 7.05
CA THR A 292 -15.71 -9.98 7.41
C THR A 292 -15.71 -10.29 8.91
N PHE A 293 -15.45 -11.55 9.27
CA PHE A 293 -15.30 -11.97 10.66
C PHE A 293 -14.01 -11.41 11.27
N LEU A 294 -14.12 -10.79 12.44
CA LEU A 294 -12.96 -10.24 13.16
C LEU A 294 -12.64 -11.07 14.41
N ALA A 295 -13.63 -11.22 15.29
CA ALA A 295 -13.40 -11.89 16.57
C ALA A 295 -14.62 -12.66 17.05
N LYS A 296 -14.37 -13.67 17.88
CA LYS A 296 -15.43 -14.54 18.44
C LYS A 296 -16.31 -13.84 19.49
N ASP A 297 -15.81 -12.77 20.10
CA ASP A 297 -16.46 -11.96 21.13
C ASP A 297 -15.78 -10.58 21.22
N PHE A 298 -16.43 -9.63 21.90
CA PHE A 298 -15.92 -8.27 22.05
C PHE A 298 -14.59 -8.21 22.83
N GLU A 299 -14.41 -9.07 23.83
CA GLU A 299 -13.15 -9.17 24.59
C GLU A 299 -11.98 -9.53 23.66
N SER A 300 -12.16 -10.53 22.80
CA SER A 300 -11.14 -10.97 21.86
C SER A 300 -10.83 -9.89 20.82
N PHE A 301 -11.82 -9.11 20.39
CA PHE A 301 -11.61 -7.97 19.50
C PHE A 301 -10.73 -6.91 20.16
N VAL A 302 -11.12 -6.43 21.35
CA VAL A 302 -10.38 -5.40 22.09
C VAL A 302 -8.95 -5.82 22.39
N ARG A 303 -8.73 -7.09 22.76
CA ARG A 303 -7.40 -7.64 23.03
C ARG A 303 -6.55 -7.88 21.78
N GLY A 304 -7.17 -7.93 20.61
CA GLY A 304 -6.50 -8.12 19.32
C GLY A 304 -6.19 -6.82 18.60
N LEU A 305 -6.61 -5.67 19.14
CA LEU A 305 -6.22 -4.37 18.61
C LEU A 305 -4.71 -4.18 18.76
N VAL A 306 -4.09 -3.63 17.70
CA VAL A 306 -2.68 -3.29 17.63
C VAL A 306 -2.51 -1.87 17.08
N ASN A 307 -1.33 -1.30 17.34
CA ASN A 307 -0.97 0.00 16.81
C ASN A 307 -0.86 -0.03 15.27
N GLU A 308 -1.22 1.06 14.61
CA GLU A 308 -1.11 1.19 13.15
C GLU A 308 0.32 1.03 12.63
N GLU A 309 1.34 1.35 13.46
CA GLU A 309 2.76 1.17 13.14
C GLU A 309 3.13 -0.30 12.81
N VAL A 310 2.31 -1.28 13.24
CA VAL A 310 2.51 -2.69 12.86
C VAL A 310 2.35 -2.91 11.35
N PHE A 311 1.58 -2.05 10.68
CA PHE A 311 1.29 -2.11 9.25
C PHE A 311 2.05 -1.04 8.45
N ASP A 312 2.95 -0.27 9.09
CA ASP A 312 3.78 0.70 8.40
C ASP A 312 4.91 -0.01 7.64
N THR A 313 4.74 -0.14 6.33
CA THR A 313 5.71 -0.74 5.41
C THR A 313 6.67 0.28 4.81
N SER A 314 6.64 1.54 5.24
CA SER A 314 7.41 2.63 4.58
C SER A 314 8.92 2.40 4.55
N GLU A 315 9.51 1.78 5.57
CA GLU A 315 10.94 1.44 5.56
C GLU A 315 11.27 0.28 4.61
N GLU A 316 10.40 -0.73 4.52
CA GLU A 316 10.56 -1.84 3.57
C GLU A 316 10.40 -1.35 2.12
N ASP A 317 9.39 -0.52 1.86
CA ASP A 317 9.15 0.13 0.56
C ASP A 317 10.34 1.02 0.17
N LYS A 318 10.89 1.78 1.12
CA LYS A 318 12.10 2.59 0.92
C LYS A 318 13.29 1.70 0.54
N GLU A 319 13.50 0.58 1.23
CA GLU A 319 14.59 -0.35 0.93
C GLU A 319 14.42 -0.98 -0.46
N GLU A 320 13.19 -1.34 -0.85
CA GLU A 320 12.89 -1.83 -2.20
C GLU A 320 13.19 -0.76 -3.25
N ASP A 321 12.76 0.49 -3.05
CA ASP A 321 13.03 1.58 -3.97
C ASP A 321 14.52 1.93 -4.05
N LEU A 322 15.26 1.86 -2.94
CA LEU A 322 16.72 1.99 -2.92
C LEU A 322 17.39 0.91 -3.76
N ARG A 323 16.95 -0.35 -3.61
CA ARG A 323 17.44 -1.48 -4.42
C ARG A 323 17.08 -1.27 -5.90
N LYS A 324 15.88 -0.77 -6.17
CA LYS A 324 15.35 -0.49 -7.51
C LYS A 324 16.20 0.55 -8.24
N VAL A 325 16.50 1.68 -7.59
CA VAL A 325 17.33 2.73 -8.20
C VAL A 325 18.81 2.33 -8.28
N ALA A 326 19.30 1.51 -7.36
CA ALA A 326 20.68 1.03 -7.38
C ALA A 326 20.93 -0.03 -8.48
N HIS A 327 19.99 -0.96 -8.68
CA HIS A 327 20.24 -2.18 -9.45
C HIS A 327 19.24 -2.47 -10.57
N GLY A 328 18.05 -1.86 -10.54
CA GLY A 328 17.01 -2.11 -11.54
C GLY A 328 17.51 -1.81 -12.95
N ALA A 329 17.14 -2.67 -13.90
CA ALA A 329 17.44 -2.46 -15.30
C ALA A 329 16.75 -1.18 -15.81
N PHE A 330 17.52 -0.35 -16.52
CA PHE A 330 16.94 0.79 -17.23
C PHE A 330 16.00 0.30 -18.33
N SER A 331 14.96 1.09 -18.61
CA SER A 331 14.10 0.85 -19.75
C SER A 331 14.93 0.76 -21.04
N PRO A 332 14.48 0.00 -22.05
CA PRO A 332 15.21 -0.10 -23.32
C PRO A 332 15.53 1.28 -23.93
N LEU A 333 14.58 2.22 -23.80
CA LEU A 333 14.77 3.59 -24.24
C LEU A 333 15.82 4.33 -23.40
N LEU A 334 15.72 4.31 -22.07
CA LEU A 334 16.68 5.03 -21.23
C LEU A 334 18.11 4.49 -21.40
N ALA A 335 18.27 3.18 -21.53
CA ALA A 335 19.55 2.54 -21.81
C ALA A 335 20.13 2.97 -23.18
N GLU A 336 19.30 3.00 -24.23
CA GLU A 336 19.70 3.51 -25.55
C GLU A 336 20.18 4.96 -25.46
N LEU A 337 19.40 5.82 -24.80
CA LEU A 337 19.73 7.24 -24.66
C LEU A 337 21.03 7.46 -23.89
N CYS A 338 21.26 6.71 -22.81
CA CYS A 338 22.51 6.76 -22.05
C CYS A 338 23.72 6.31 -22.88
N GLY A 339 23.57 5.27 -23.70
CA GLY A 339 24.61 4.78 -24.60
C GLY A 339 25.06 5.79 -25.67
N ASN A 340 24.22 6.78 -25.98
CA ASN A 340 24.51 7.85 -26.94
C ASN A 340 25.24 9.06 -26.31
N VAL A 341 25.50 9.05 -25.00
CA VAL A 341 26.15 10.15 -24.29
C VAL A 341 27.67 10.05 -24.40
N THR A 342 28.30 11.18 -24.75
CA THR A 342 29.77 11.30 -24.83
C THR A 342 30.33 12.41 -23.95
N GLU A 343 29.48 13.36 -23.53
CA GLU A 343 29.85 14.55 -22.80
C GLU A 343 30.05 14.32 -21.29
N ILE A 344 29.52 13.20 -20.78
CA ILE A 344 29.53 12.81 -19.37
C ILE A 344 29.99 11.35 -19.29
N GLU A 345 31.06 11.12 -18.52
CA GLU A 345 31.47 9.76 -18.18
C GLU A 345 30.49 9.18 -17.15
N ASN A 346 30.11 7.91 -17.32
CA ASN A 346 29.21 7.18 -16.41
C ASN A 346 27.86 7.89 -16.13
N ILE A 347 27.17 8.34 -17.19
CA ILE A 347 25.85 8.98 -17.06
C ILE A 347 24.82 8.10 -16.33
N GLU A 348 24.86 6.77 -16.52
CA GLU A 348 24.00 5.84 -15.81
C GLU A 348 24.24 5.91 -14.29
N GLY A 349 25.49 5.88 -13.85
CA GLY A 349 25.84 6.03 -12.44
C GLY A 349 25.40 7.37 -11.83
N ILE A 350 25.44 8.46 -12.61
CA ILE A 350 24.92 9.76 -12.19
C ILE A 350 23.40 9.72 -12.02
N ILE A 351 22.67 9.17 -12.99
CA ILE A 351 21.20 9.02 -12.91
C ILE A 351 20.83 8.21 -11.66
N ARG A 352 21.51 7.09 -11.42
CA ARG A 352 21.29 6.26 -10.23
C ARG A 352 21.54 7.05 -8.95
N THR A 353 22.65 7.79 -8.88
CA THR A 353 23.00 8.64 -7.72
C THR A 353 21.90 9.66 -7.42
N VAL A 354 21.42 10.38 -8.44
CA VAL A 354 20.36 11.38 -8.26
C VAL A 354 19.07 10.70 -7.78
N CYS A 355 18.72 9.54 -8.36
CA CYS A 355 17.53 8.81 -7.98
C CYS A 355 17.64 8.21 -6.57
N THR A 356 18.80 7.70 -6.16
CA THR A 356 19.06 7.28 -4.76
C THR A 356 18.87 8.44 -3.80
N ALA A 357 19.39 9.63 -4.11
CA ALA A 357 19.20 10.80 -3.26
C ALA A 357 17.73 11.23 -3.16
N ILE A 358 16.94 11.03 -4.23
CA ILE A 358 15.48 11.25 -4.20
C ILE A 358 14.81 10.28 -3.24
N VAL A 359 15.14 8.98 -3.30
CA VAL A 359 14.58 7.97 -2.39
C VAL A 359 14.96 8.25 -0.94
N GLU A 360 16.23 8.57 -0.66
CA GLU A 360 16.69 8.89 0.70
C GLU A 360 15.98 10.11 1.31
N GLU A 361 15.70 11.14 0.48
CA GLU A 361 15.04 12.35 0.94
C GLU A 361 13.52 12.18 1.12
N LYS A 362 12.88 11.37 0.26
CA LYS A 362 11.42 11.25 0.21
C LYS A 362 10.87 9.99 0.86
N GLY A 363 11.72 9.01 1.13
CA GLY A 363 11.33 7.65 1.50
C GLY A 363 10.88 6.77 0.33
N HIS A 364 10.73 7.31 -0.89
CA HIS A 364 10.23 6.56 -2.05
C HIS A 364 10.69 7.15 -3.39
N PHE A 365 10.61 6.39 -4.47
CA PHE A 365 11.06 6.77 -5.81
C PHE A 365 9.95 7.42 -6.64
N SER A 366 9.77 8.72 -6.44
CA SER A 366 8.86 9.56 -7.26
C SER A 366 9.50 10.87 -7.68
N LEU A 367 9.19 11.32 -8.90
CA LEU A 367 9.61 12.62 -9.41
C LEU A 367 8.48 13.65 -9.18
N HIS A 368 8.77 14.72 -8.44
CA HIS A 368 7.84 15.82 -8.12
C HIS A 368 8.40 17.18 -8.55
N ALA A 369 7.92 18.28 -7.96
CA ALA A 369 8.34 19.65 -8.24
C ALA A 369 9.50 20.16 -7.35
N ASP A 370 10.31 19.24 -6.82
CA ASP A 370 11.55 19.55 -6.08
C ASP A 370 12.77 19.63 -7.02
N GLU A 371 13.89 20.12 -6.48
CA GLU A 371 15.11 20.39 -7.24
C GLU A 371 15.69 19.15 -7.92
N ARG A 372 15.75 18.01 -7.22
CA ARG A 372 16.34 16.77 -7.74
C ARG A 372 15.45 16.11 -8.79
N SER A 373 14.15 16.11 -8.57
CA SER A 373 13.17 15.63 -9.56
C SER A 373 13.20 16.47 -10.83
N THR A 374 13.29 17.79 -10.65
CA THR A 374 13.43 18.75 -11.75
C THR A 374 14.73 18.55 -12.54
N LEU A 375 15.83 18.23 -11.86
CA LEU A 375 17.08 17.83 -12.52
C LEU A 375 16.90 16.55 -13.34
N MET A 376 16.16 15.56 -12.82
CA MET A 376 15.87 14.34 -13.58
C MET A 376 14.98 14.58 -14.81
N TYR A 377 14.04 15.53 -14.76
CA TYR A 377 13.32 15.96 -15.96
C TYR A 377 14.26 16.62 -16.98
N ASP A 378 15.17 17.49 -16.52
CA ASP A 378 16.18 18.11 -17.38
C ASP A 378 17.10 17.06 -18.05
N VAL A 379 17.52 16.04 -17.30
CA VAL A 379 18.33 14.93 -17.83
C VAL A 379 17.58 14.15 -18.88
N GLN A 380 16.35 13.68 -18.57
CA GLN A 380 15.54 12.90 -19.51
C GLN A 380 15.29 13.67 -20.83
N PHE A 381 14.97 14.97 -20.74
CA PHE A 381 14.76 15.80 -21.92
C PHE A 381 16.03 16.01 -22.73
N TRP A 382 17.17 16.28 -22.08
CA TRP A 382 18.44 16.43 -22.78
C TRP A 382 18.86 15.13 -23.48
N LEU A 383 18.77 14.00 -22.78
CA LEU A 383 19.07 12.69 -23.32
C LEU A 383 18.24 12.41 -24.58
N TYR A 384 16.92 12.63 -24.48
CA TYR A 384 16.01 12.35 -25.58
C TYR A 384 16.24 13.28 -26.78
N THR A 385 16.27 14.60 -26.57
CA THR A 385 16.44 15.57 -27.67
C THR A 385 17.85 15.55 -28.27
N LYS A 386 18.85 14.99 -27.57
CA LYS A 386 20.17 14.71 -28.15
C LYS A 386 20.12 13.56 -29.16
N ALA A 387 19.42 12.47 -28.83
CA ALA A 387 19.27 11.32 -29.73
C ALA A 387 18.29 11.61 -30.87
N TYR A 388 17.26 12.41 -30.60
CA TYR A 388 16.17 12.76 -31.50
C TYR A 388 16.06 14.29 -31.64
N PRO A 389 16.95 14.95 -32.40
CA PRO A 389 17.07 16.42 -32.43
C PRO A 389 15.90 17.15 -33.07
N ASP A 390 15.05 16.46 -33.84
CA ASP A 390 13.88 17.03 -34.49
C ASP A 390 12.59 16.88 -33.67
N THR A 391 12.70 16.49 -32.38
CA THR A 391 11.57 16.22 -31.48
C THR A 391 10.75 17.47 -31.20
N ASN A 392 9.44 17.39 -31.45
CA ASN A 392 8.49 18.43 -31.03
C ASN A 392 7.88 18.15 -29.64
N ARG A 393 7.05 19.08 -29.14
CA ARG A 393 6.43 18.97 -27.82
C ARG A 393 5.58 17.70 -27.65
N ASP A 394 4.69 17.44 -28.59
CA ASP A 394 3.71 16.34 -28.45
C ASP A 394 4.44 14.99 -28.47
N GLU A 395 5.45 14.86 -29.33
CA GLU A 395 6.33 13.67 -29.39
C GLU A 395 7.06 13.44 -28.05
N TYR A 396 7.60 14.50 -27.44
CA TYR A 396 8.26 14.38 -26.13
C TYR A 396 7.27 14.00 -25.02
N MET A 397 6.07 14.58 -25.02
CA MET A 397 5.04 14.24 -24.03
C MET A 397 4.58 12.79 -24.14
N GLU A 398 4.47 12.25 -25.35
CA GLU A 398 4.09 10.85 -25.59
C GLU A 398 5.19 9.88 -25.12
N VAL A 399 6.46 10.21 -25.39
CA VAL A 399 7.59 9.31 -25.12
C VAL A 399 8.07 9.37 -23.66
N TYR A 400 7.80 10.46 -22.93
CA TYR A 400 8.24 10.65 -21.55
C TYR A 400 7.94 9.43 -20.67
N SER A 401 6.71 8.93 -20.79
CA SER A 401 6.20 7.81 -20.00
C SER A 401 7.06 6.54 -20.15
N LYS A 402 7.74 6.36 -21.28
CA LYS A 402 8.55 5.17 -21.61
C LYS A 402 10.00 5.25 -21.10
N MET A 403 10.43 6.40 -20.58
CA MET A 403 11.80 6.57 -20.07
C MET A 403 11.93 6.05 -18.64
N ILE A 404 11.42 6.80 -17.66
CA ILE A 404 11.45 6.42 -16.23
C ILE A 404 10.05 6.07 -15.72
N ALA A 405 9.00 6.80 -16.10
CA ALA A 405 7.70 6.67 -15.44
C ALA A 405 7.13 5.23 -15.49
N PHE A 406 7.21 4.58 -16.65
CA PHE A 406 6.92 3.17 -16.86
C PHE A 406 8.17 2.44 -17.38
N GLY A 407 9.32 2.69 -16.76
CA GLY A 407 10.62 2.19 -17.20
C GLY A 407 10.87 0.69 -16.94
N GLY A 408 9.90 -0.04 -16.39
CA GLY A 408 10.09 -1.42 -15.93
C GLY A 408 10.71 -1.45 -14.54
N GLU A 409 11.80 -2.22 -14.37
CA GLU A 409 12.49 -2.35 -13.07
C GLU A 409 12.96 -1.00 -12.54
N PHE A 410 13.65 -0.19 -13.35
CA PHE A 410 13.99 1.19 -12.98
C PHE A 410 12.86 2.15 -13.41
N GLY A 411 11.84 2.30 -12.59
CA GLY A 411 10.77 3.26 -12.88
C GLY A 411 9.96 3.72 -11.68
N THR A 412 9.28 4.86 -11.81
CA THR A 412 8.45 5.42 -10.71
C THR A 412 7.08 4.75 -10.60
N GLY A 413 6.73 3.84 -11.51
CA GLY A 413 5.44 3.14 -11.53
C GLY A 413 4.25 3.99 -12.02
N GLY A 414 4.47 5.29 -12.22
CA GLY A 414 3.47 6.24 -12.70
C GLY A 414 3.96 7.68 -12.68
N TYR A 415 3.13 8.60 -13.19
CA TYR A 415 3.34 10.04 -13.12
C TYR A 415 2.04 10.80 -13.36
N ALA A 416 1.92 12.02 -12.82
CA ALA A 416 0.86 12.93 -13.24
C ALA A 416 1.33 13.74 -14.47
N PRO A 417 0.59 13.75 -15.61
CA PRO A 417 0.99 14.47 -16.82
C PRO A 417 1.29 15.95 -16.60
N ALA A 418 0.60 16.59 -15.65
CA ALA A 418 0.79 17.98 -15.28
C ALA A 418 2.23 18.31 -14.84
N PHE A 419 2.92 17.41 -14.11
CA PHE A 419 4.29 17.67 -13.67
C PHE A 419 5.25 17.89 -14.83
N ILE A 420 5.05 17.19 -15.96
CA ILE A 420 5.92 17.28 -17.13
C ILE A 420 5.53 18.45 -18.01
N SER A 421 4.23 18.68 -18.23
CA SER A 421 3.79 19.84 -19.00
C SER A 421 4.19 21.15 -18.33
N ASP A 422 4.02 21.24 -17.01
CA ASP A 422 4.31 22.44 -16.24
C ASP A 422 5.82 22.68 -16.14
N TRP A 423 6.61 21.62 -15.93
CA TRP A 423 8.08 21.69 -15.99
C TRP A 423 8.55 22.19 -17.37
N LEU A 424 8.02 21.64 -18.46
CA LEU A 424 8.40 22.03 -19.81
C LEU A 424 8.05 23.50 -20.10
N ASP A 425 6.85 23.92 -19.70
CA ASP A 425 6.40 25.32 -19.85
C ASP A 425 7.25 26.28 -19.04
N GLU A 426 7.64 25.90 -17.82
CA GLU A 426 8.53 26.69 -17.00
C GLU A 426 9.92 26.82 -17.64
N ARG A 427 10.48 25.74 -18.19
CA ARG A 427 11.78 25.78 -18.89
C ARG A 427 11.76 26.64 -20.14
N VAL A 428 10.66 26.62 -20.90
CA VAL A 428 10.45 27.51 -22.05
C VAL A 428 10.33 28.96 -21.60
N ARG A 429 9.56 29.24 -20.54
CA ARG A 429 9.38 30.59 -19.97
C ARG A 429 10.69 31.18 -19.45
N GLN A 430 11.54 30.36 -18.84
CA GLN A 430 12.88 30.74 -18.39
C GLN A 430 13.86 30.94 -19.55
N GLY A 431 13.48 30.63 -20.79
CA GLY A 431 14.35 30.68 -21.95
C GLY A 431 15.44 29.61 -21.95
N ARG A 432 15.28 28.54 -21.15
CA ARG A 432 16.23 27.42 -21.08
C ARG A 432 15.97 26.42 -22.20
N ILE A 433 14.72 26.19 -22.57
CA ILE A 433 14.31 25.41 -23.74
C ILE A 433 13.78 26.37 -24.79
N VAL A 434 14.18 26.17 -26.04
CA VAL A 434 13.74 26.96 -27.19
C VAL A 434 13.21 26.05 -28.29
N GLU A 435 12.25 26.56 -29.06
CA GLU A 435 11.73 25.89 -30.24
C GLU A 435 12.39 26.48 -31.50
N ARG A 436 13.04 25.63 -32.30
CA ARG A 436 13.69 26.01 -33.56
C ARG A 436 13.13 25.17 -34.69
N GLY A 437 12.28 25.77 -35.51
CA GLY A 437 11.69 25.08 -36.66
C GLY A 437 10.75 23.92 -36.28
N GLY A 438 10.06 24.01 -35.13
CA GLY A 438 9.18 22.96 -34.61
C GLY A 438 9.84 22.02 -33.60
N ALA A 439 11.17 21.98 -33.56
CA ALA A 439 11.94 21.10 -32.67
C ALA A 439 12.34 21.80 -31.37
N LEU A 440 12.20 21.10 -30.25
CA LEU A 440 12.61 21.56 -28.92
C LEU A 440 14.08 21.23 -28.66
N ALA A 441 14.81 22.18 -28.08
CA ALA A 441 16.19 21.96 -27.63
C ALA A 441 16.51 22.84 -26.41
N PHE A 442 17.44 22.39 -25.56
CA PHE A 442 18.08 23.28 -24.60
C PHE A 442 18.87 24.38 -25.34
N THR A 443 18.93 25.58 -24.76
CA THR A 443 19.94 26.57 -25.14
C THR A 443 21.34 26.08 -24.79
N ASP A 444 22.36 26.63 -25.44
CA ASP A 444 23.75 26.25 -25.16
C ASP A 444 24.10 26.52 -23.68
N GLU A 445 23.63 27.65 -23.13
CA GLU A 445 23.84 28.00 -21.73
C GLU A 445 23.13 27.01 -20.78
N ALA A 446 21.88 26.64 -21.06
CA ALA A 446 21.14 25.70 -20.23
C ALA A 446 21.73 24.29 -20.28
N LYS A 447 22.22 23.87 -21.47
CA LYS A 447 22.95 22.62 -21.64
C LYS A 447 24.25 22.62 -20.85
N GLU A 448 25.05 23.69 -20.93
CA GLU A 448 26.29 23.80 -20.16
C GLU A 448 26.04 23.77 -18.65
N GLU A 449 24.99 24.44 -18.17
CA GLU A 449 24.58 24.41 -16.76
C GLU A 449 24.16 22.99 -16.32
N LEU A 450 23.36 22.29 -17.13
CA LEU A 450 22.99 20.90 -16.87
C LEU A 450 24.23 20.01 -16.81
N LEU A 451 25.12 20.08 -17.79
CA LEU A 451 26.36 19.28 -17.81
C LEU A 451 27.28 19.61 -16.63
N TYR A 452 27.36 20.88 -16.23
CA TYR A 452 28.08 21.28 -15.03
C TYR A 452 27.45 20.65 -13.79
N LYS A 453 26.13 20.70 -13.65
CA LYS A 453 25.40 20.04 -12.56
C LYS A 453 25.71 18.55 -12.57
N LEU A 454 25.60 17.83 -13.69
CA LEU A 454 25.87 16.39 -13.75
C LEU A 454 27.31 15.99 -13.43
N LYS A 455 28.30 16.81 -13.83
CA LYS A 455 29.72 16.57 -13.48
C LYS A 455 30.02 16.81 -11.99
N ASN A 456 29.20 17.64 -11.35
CA ASN A 456 29.31 17.99 -9.93
C ASN A 456 28.22 17.35 -9.07
N VAL A 457 27.30 16.56 -9.66
CA VAL A 457 26.60 15.52 -8.92
C VAL A 457 27.74 14.70 -8.38
N ALA A 458 27.87 14.67 -7.06
CA ALA A 458 28.83 13.83 -6.40
C ALA A 458 28.48 12.40 -6.81
N VAL A 459 29.03 11.94 -7.94
CA VAL A 459 29.13 10.52 -8.26
C VAL A 459 29.91 10.02 -7.06
N PRO A 460 29.28 9.27 -6.15
CA PRO A 460 30.05 8.71 -5.08
C PRO A 460 31.12 7.88 -5.78
N ALA A 461 32.37 8.27 -5.58
CA ALA A 461 33.48 7.39 -5.84
C ALA A 461 33.28 6.21 -4.89
N ALA A 462 32.47 5.23 -5.33
CA ALA A 462 31.97 4.12 -4.55
C ALA A 462 31.21 4.50 -3.26
N GLY A 463 29.88 4.42 -3.30
CA GLY A 463 29.03 4.26 -2.13
C GLY A 463 28.87 5.49 -1.24
N SER A 464 27.74 5.55 -0.55
CA SER A 464 27.64 6.34 0.67
C SER A 464 28.78 5.94 1.60
N VAL A 465 29.57 6.91 2.08
CA VAL A 465 30.59 6.64 3.10
C VAL A 465 29.98 6.63 4.50
N ALA A 466 28.65 6.78 4.64
CA ALA A 466 27.99 6.68 5.93
C ALA A 466 28.35 5.36 6.65
N PRO A 467 28.66 5.39 7.95
CA PRO A 467 28.45 6.50 8.89
C PRO A 467 29.59 7.54 8.95
N PHE A 468 30.60 7.46 8.08
CA PHE A 468 31.63 8.49 7.99
C PHE A 468 31.06 9.78 7.38
N ILE A 469 31.42 10.92 7.98
CA ILE A 469 30.98 12.26 7.57
C ILE A 469 32.21 13.01 7.07
N LEU A 470 32.15 13.51 5.84
CA LEU A 470 33.19 14.36 5.27
C LEU A 470 32.94 15.83 5.63
N VAL A 471 33.96 16.50 6.14
CA VAL A 471 33.91 17.92 6.56
C VAL A 471 34.99 18.70 5.80
N GLU A 472 34.59 19.75 5.08
CA GLU A 472 35.54 20.66 4.42
C GLU A 472 36.07 21.69 5.44
N GLN A 473 37.39 21.95 5.39
CA GLN A 473 38.04 22.92 6.27
C GLN A 473 38.24 24.25 5.55
N ASP A 474 38.14 25.36 6.29
CA ASP A 474 38.26 26.75 5.78
C ASP A 474 39.59 27.05 5.03
N HIS A 475 40.59 26.20 5.20
CA HIS A 475 41.92 26.34 4.59
C HIS A 475 42.12 25.46 3.34
N GLY A 476 41.06 24.84 2.82
CA GLY A 476 41.06 24.00 1.63
C GLY A 476 41.45 22.53 1.88
N GLY A 477 41.62 22.14 3.14
CA GLY A 477 41.75 20.75 3.57
C GLY A 477 40.40 20.07 3.77
N MET A 478 40.43 18.77 4.07
CA MET A 478 39.23 17.97 4.34
C MET A 478 39.51 17.06 5.54
N SER A 479 38.47 16.77 6.31
CA SER A 479 38.47 15.73 7.33
C SER A 479 37.33 14.74 7.09
N VAL A 480 37.52 13.54 7.61
CA VAL A 480 36.48 12.53 7.76
C VAL A 480 36.31 12.29 9.26
N ILE A 481 35.05 12.31 9.72
CA ILE A 481 34.70 12.05 11.11
C ILE A 481 33.72 10.89 11.22
N LEU A 482 33.72 10.23 12.38
CA LEU A 482 32.72 9.25 12.78
C LEU A 482 32.37 9.52 14.25
N ASN A 483 31.08 9.71 14.53
CA ASN A 483 30.58 9.69 15.91
C ASN A 483 30.58 8.23 16.37
N VAL A 484 31.44 7.92 17.34
CA VAL A 484 31.66 6.53 17.77
C VAL A 484 30.54 6.08 18.72
N GLY A 485 30.25 4.78 18.73
CA GLY A 485 29.21 4.22 19.60
C GLY A 485 28.64 2.90 19.08
N THR A 486 27.83 2.96 18.02
CA THR A 486 27.09 1.78 17.55
C THR A 486 27.70 1.12 16.31
N TYR A 487 28.40 1.88 15.47
CA TYR A 487 29.01 1.32 14.26
C TYR A 487 30.16 0.39 14.61
N LEU A 488 30.10 -0.86 14.11
CA LEU A 488 31.06 -1.94 14.40
C LEU A 488 31.34 -2.18 15.90
N ALA A 489 30.38 -1.90 16.80
CA ALA A 489 30.57 -2.14 18.24
C ALA A 489 31.03 -3.57 18.56
N GLU A 490 30.43 -4.57 17.90
CA GLU A 490 30.77 -5.98 18.06
C GLU A 490 32.23 -6.32 17.68
N LEU A 491 32.86 -5.53 16.79
CA LEU A 491 34.27 -5.71 16.44
C LEU A 491 35.15 -5.38 17.65
N PHE A 492 34.91 -4.23 18.28
CA PHE A 492 35.69 -3.77 19.43
C PHE A 492 35.44 -4.64 20.67
N ASP A 493 34.22 -5.14 20.84
CA ASP A 493 33.87 -6.11 21.90
C ASP A 493 34.77 -7.36 21.87
N THR A 494 35.26 -7.77 20.68
CA THR A 494 36.14 -8.95 20.58
C THR A 494 37.50 -8.79 21.27
N ARG A 495 37.93 -7.55 21.53
CA ARG A 495 39.18 -7.23 22.25
C ARG A 495 38.92 -6.36 23.48
N ALA A 496 37.70 -6.34 24.01
CA ALA A 496 37.36 -5.56 25.20
C ALA A 496 38.17 -5.96 26.45
N GLU A 497 38.55 -7.24 26.58
CA GLU A 497 39.43 -7.71 27.67
C GLU A 497 40.83 -7.10 27.63
N GLU A 498 41.28 -6.64 26.45
CA GLU A 498 42.56 -5.98 26.28
C GLU A 498 42.49 -4.47 26.61
N GLY A 499 41.28 -3.90 26.66
CA GLY A 499 41.03 -2.49 26.98
C GLY A 499 40.42 -1.64 25.86
N PHE A 500 40.04 -2.26 24.72
CA PHE A 500 39.32 -1.56 23.65
C PHE A 500 37.87 -1.31 24.04
N GLU A 501 37.37 -0.09 23.77
CA GLU A 501 36.01 0.35 24.08
C GLU A 501 35.23 0.79 22.82
N GLY A 502 35.89 0.84 21.66
CA GLY A 502 35.31 1.36 20.42
C GLY A 502 35.24 2.89 20.39
N ASN A 503 36.05 3.57 21.21
CA ASN A 503 36.12 5.02 21.27
C ASN A 503 36.93 5.60 20.08
N GLY A 504 37.00 6.93 19.94
CA GLY A 504 37.68 7.54 18.79
C GLY A 504 39.17 7.21 18.68
N TYR A 505 39.86 6.95 19.80
CA TYR A 505 41.26 6.53 19.82
C TYR A 505 41.44 5.10 19.29
N ASP A 506 40.54 4.20 19.67
CA ASP A 506 40.52 2.82 19.17
C ASP A 506 40.30 2.77 17.65
N TRP A 507 39.38 3.61 17.17
CA TRP A 507 39.15 3.80 15.74
C TRP A 507 40.35 4.38 15.02
N ALA A 508 41.06 5.33 15.62
CA ALA A 508 42.29 5.88 15.05
C ALA A 508 43.41 4.83 14.97
N SER A 509 43.54 3.96 15.98
CA SER A 509 44.48 2.84 15.95
C SER A 509 44.18 1.85 14.83
N LEU A 510 42.91 1.44 14.68
CA LEU A 510 42.47 0.59 13.56
C LEU A 510 42.71 1.26 12.20
N ALA A 511 42.36 2.54 12.08
CA ALA A 511 42.57 3.32 10.87
C ALA A 511 44.06 3.47 10.50
N ALA A 512 44.94 3.61 11.49
CA ALA A 512 46.38 3.68 11.28
C ALA A 512 46.93 2.36 10.71
N VAL A 513 46.53 1.21 11.25
CA VAL A 513 46.90 -0.11 10.70
C VAL A 513 46.42 -0.26 9.25
N TYR A 514 45.17 0.11 8.97
CA TYR A 514 44.64 0.10 7.61
C TYR A 514 45.46 1.01 6.68
N LEU A 515 45.77 2.23 7.12
CA LEU A 515 46.53 3.19 6.34
C LEU A 515 47.94 2.69 6.03
N GLU A 516 48.63 2.09 6.99
CA GLU A 516 49.99 1.54 6.79
C GLU A 516 50.00 0.31 5.87
N GLU A 517 49.03 -0.59 6.00
CA GLU A 517 49.02 -1.86 5.27
C GLU A 517 48.34 -1.79 3.90
N GLN A 518 47.25 -1.03 3.79
CA GLN A 518 46.39 -1.02 2.59
C GLN A 518 46.59 0.23 1.74
N MET A 519 47.04 1.36 2.33
CA MET A 519 47.23 2.63 1.63
C MET A 519 48.54 3.35 2.02
N PRO A 520 49.71 2.66 1.97
CA PRO A 520 50.98 3.21 2.45
C PRO A 520 51.41 4.51 1.75
N GLU A 521 50.94 4.76 0.53
CA GLU A 521 51.15 6.01 -0.20
C GLU A 521 50.48 7.23 0.47
N LEU A 522 49.46 7.00 1.30
CA LEU A 522 48.72 8.05 2.02
C LEU A 522 49.20 8.25 3.46
N ALA A 523 50.02 7.35 4.02
CA ALA A 523 50.47 7.38 5.41
C ALA A 523 51.20 8.67 5.83
N GLY A 524 51.88 9.34 4.90
CA GLY A 524 52.53 10.63 5.14
C GLY A 524 51.63 11.86 4.91
N THR A 525 50.38 11.65 4.50
CA THR A 525 49.47 12.70 4.00
C THR A 525 48.17 12.78 4.82
N VAL A 526 47.67 11.64 5.31
CA VAL A 526 46.50 11.56 6.20
C VAL A 526 47.00 11.54 7.64
N HIS A 527 46.39 12.37 8.47
CA HIS A 527 46.72 12.51 9.89
C HIS A 527 45.47 12.27 10.73
N PHE A 528 45.63 11.82 11.98
CA PHE A 528 44.53 11.54 12.91
C PHE A 528 44.51 12.56 14.05
N ASP A 529 43.32 12.96 14.49
CA ASP A 529 43.10 13.83 15.65
C ASP A 529 41.81 13.42 16.39
N PRO A 530 41.79 12.20 16.97
CA PRO A 530 40.57 11.66 17.60
C PRO A 530 40.28 12.28 18.98
N GLU A 531 39.00 12.26 19.33
CA GLU A 531 38.48 12.49 20.68
C GLU A 531 37.77 11.23 21.20
N ALA A 532 37.45 11.16 22.49
CA ALA A 532 36.84 9.96 23.07
C ALA A 532 35.51 9.57 22.37
N ASP A 533 34.70 10.55 21.99
CA ASP A 533 33.40 10.39 21.33
C ASP A 533 33.46 10.53 19.80
N MET A 534 34.65 10.79 19.22
CA MET A 534 34.78 11.05 17.79
C MET A 534 36.09 10.54 17.20
N PHE A 535 35.99 9.70 16.17
CA PHE A 535 37.11 9.45 15.28
C PHE A 535 37.25 10.59 14.27
N CYS A 536 38.47 11.06 14.03
CA CYS A 536 38.77 12.07 13.03
C CYS A 536 40.09 11.77 12.30
N ALA A 537 40.04 11.79 10.97
CA ALA A 537 41.21 11.81 10.10
C ALA A 537 41.15 13.02 9.15
N TYR A 538 42.27 13.68 8.88
CA TYR A 538 42.31 14.91 8.10
C TYR A 538 43.54 15.02 7.20
N SER A 539 43.42 15.83 6.15
CA SER A 539 44.52 16.17 5.27
C SER A 539 44.30 17.52 4.59
N GLY A 540 45.39 18.21 4.25
CA GLY A 540 45.36 19.33 3.29
C GLY A 540 45.11 18.89 1.85
N ASN A 541 45.17 17.57 1.56
CA ASN A 541 44.85 17.01 0.24
C ASN A 541 43.46 16.36 0.26
N ARG A 542 42.49 17.01 -0.37
CA ARG A 542 41.10 16.54 -0.48
C ARG A 542 40.99 15.14 -1.09
N GLU A 543 41.77 14.86 -2.13
CA GLU A 543 41.72 13.56 -2.83
C GLU A 543 42.26 12.44 -1.94
N ALA A 544 43.25 12.73 -1.09
CA ALA A 544 43.77 11.76 -0.13
C ALA A 544 42.71 11.33 0.89
N ILE A 545 41.91 12.27 1.39
CA ILE A 545 40.83 11.94 2.34
C ILE A 545 39.70 11.20 1.67
N LEU A 546 39.28 11.60 0.46
CA LEU A 546 38.24 10.87 -0.28
C LEU A 546 38.65 9.42 -0.56
N ASN A 547 39.89 9.21 -1.01
CA ASN A 547 40.41 7.86 -1.28
C ASN A 547 40.55 7.04 0.00
N PHE A 548 41.10 7.63 1.06
CA PHE A 548 41.21 6.98 2.36
C PHE A 548 39.84 6.58 2.90
N THR A 549 38.86 7.49 2.93
CA THR A 549 37.52 7.23 3.47
C THR A 549 36.81 6.14 2.68
N ALA A 550 36.83 6.19 1.34
CA ALA A 550 36.18 5.18 0.51
C ALA A 550 36.82 3.79 0.68
N GLY A 551 38.15 3.73 0.76
CA GLY A 551 38.88 2.48 1.00
C GLY A 551 38.63 1.93 2.40
N PHE A 552 38.73 2.77 3.42
CA PHE A 552 38.55 2.38 4.82
C PHE A 552 37.11 1.93 5.10
N LYS A 553 36.12 2.59 4.49
CA LYS A 553 34.71 2.15 4.53
C LYS A 553 34.53 0.75 3.94
N LYS A 554 35.11 0.47 2.76
CA LYS A 554 35.07 -0.88 2.18
C LYS A 554 35.75 -1.91 3.07
N ALA A 555 36.86 -1.55 3.71
CA ALA A 555 37.51 -2.44 4.67
C ALA A 555 36.60 -2.72 5.86
N CYS A 556 35.89 -1.71 6.39
CA CYS A 556 34.92 -1.88 7.47
C CYS A 556 33.75 -2.82 7.11
N GLU A 557 33.40 -2.92 5.82
CA GLU A 557 32.32 -3.79 5.33
C GLU A 557 32.80 -5.22 5.01
N ASP A 558 34.10 -5.44 4.91
CA ASP A 558 34.70 -6.77 4.76
C ASP A 558 35.07 -7.32 6.15
N GLU A 559 34.18 -8.16 6.69
CA GLU A 559 34.33 -8.69 8.05
C GLU A 559 35.66 -9.44 8.25
N SER A 560 36.13 -10.17 7.24
CA SER A 560 37.39 -10.91 7.37
C SER A 560 38.59 -9.96 7.39
N LEU A 561 38.56 -8.94 6.53
CA LEU A 561 39.64 -7.97 6.44
C LEU A 561 39.69 -7.07 7.68
N ILE A 562 38.56 -6.54 8.14
CA ILE A 562 38.55 -5.63 9.28
C ILE A 562 38.95 -6.34 10.58
N ARG A 563 38.54 -7.60 10.79
CA ARG A 563 38.99 -8.39 11.95
C ARG A 563 40.48 -8.68 11.91
N ASP A 564 41.02 -8.98 10.73
CA ASP A 564 42.46 -9.21 10.55
C ASP A 564 43.24 -7.93 10.85
N LEU A 565 42.86 -6.79 10.27
CA LEU A 565 43.48 -5.50 10.54
C LEU A 565 43.38 -5.12 12.03
N PHE A 566 42.19 -5.29 12.62
CA PHE A 566 41.97 -4.97 14.03
C PHE A 566 42.78 -5.85 14.98
N SER A 567 43.18 -7.07 14.59
CA SER A 567 44.06 -7.92 15.41
C SER A 567 45.47 -7.34 15.65
N ARG A 568 45.87 -6.34 14.85
CA ARG A 568 47.17 -5.65 14.93
C ARG A 568 47.08 -4.23 15.46
N ALA A 569 45.87 -3.73 15.76
CA ALA A 569 45.69 -2.45 16.41
C ALA A 569 46.25 -2.49 17.83
N GLU A 570 46.97 -1.44 18.23
CA GLU A 570 47.55 -1.28 19.57
C GLU A 570 46.78 -0.20 20.33
N LEU A 571 46.59 -0.40 21.65
CA LEU A 571 46.04 0.66 22.51
C LEU A 571 47.10 1.76 22.70
N ASP A 572 46.66 3.00 22.61
CA ASP A 572 47.51 4.19 22.81
C ASP A 572 47.74 4.50 24.30
#